data_AF-A0A414AYU2-F1
#
_entry.id   AF-A0A414AYU2-F1
#
_cell.length_a   1.000
_cell.length_b   1.000
_cell.length_c   1.000
_cell.angle_alpha   90.00
_cell.angle_beta   90.00
_cell.angle_gamma   90.00
#
_symmetry.space_group_name_H-M   'P 1'
#
loop_
_entity.id
_entity.type
_entity.pdbx_description
1 polymer ?
#
loop_
_entity_poly.entity_id
_entity_poly.type
_entity_poly.pdbx_seq_one_letter_code
_entity_poly.pdbx_strand_id
1 'polypeptide(L)'
;MQSVLYALAVKFLDRDELAMIKERIGMTVLGKMLFEDGVEKGIEKGIEQGIEKGVQQGLGRANALNVKLADAGRADDIIRAASDRTYQEQLFKEFGI
;
A
#
# COMPACT_ATOMS: atom_id res chain seq x y z
N MET A 1 7.52 19.16 21.66
CA MET A 1 6.40 19.68 22.48
C MET A 1 5.26 18.66 22.61
N GLN A 2 4.77 18.07 21.52
CA GLN A 2 3.73 17.00 21.56
C GLN A 2 4.13 15.78 22.42
N SER A 3 5.40 15.38 22.39
CA SER A 3 5.94 14.28 23.21
C SER A 3 5.87 14.53 24.73
N VAL A 4 6.00 15.79 25.17
CA VAL A 4 5.88 16.16 26.60
C VAL A 4 4.43 16.13 27.04
N LEU A 5 3.51 16.64 26.21
CA LEU A 5 2.08 16.62 26.50
C LEU A 5 1.55 15.19 26.61
N TYR A 6 2.00 14.31 25.69
CA TYR A 6 1.66 12.89 25.71
C TYR A 6 2.22 12.18 26.95
N ALA A 7 3.50 12.41 27.28
CA ALA A 7 4.12 11.82 28.46
C ALA A 7 3.43 12.26 29.76
N LEU A 8 3.02 13.53 29.86
CA LEU A 8 2.25 14.02 31.01
C LEU A 8 0.85 13.42 31.06
N ALA A 9 0.15 13.33 29.93
CA ALA A 9 -1.17 12.70 29.86
C ALA A 9 -1.13 11.23 30.31
N VAL A 10 -0.16 10.45 29.85
CA VAL A 10 0.00 9.04 30.26
C VAL A 10 0.46 8.91 31.71
N LYS A 11 1.25 9.86 32.22
CA LYS A 11 1.76 9.83 33.61
C LYS A 11 0.69 10.18 34.64
N PHE A 12 -0.25 11.06 34.29
CA PHE A 12 -1.19 11.67 35.24
C PHE A 12 -2.65 11.28 35.03
N LEU A 13 -2.99 10.68 33.89
CA LEU A 13 -4.35 10.27 33.59
C LEU A 13 -4.47 8.75 33.48
N ASP A 14 -5.58 8.21 33.96
CA ASP A 14 -5.92 6.81 33.75
C ASP A 14 -6.60 6.58 32.37
N ARG A 15 -6.91 5.32 32.06
CA ARG A 15 -7.51 4.95 30.76
C ARG A 15 -8.91 5.53 30.57
N ASP A 16 -9.69 5.66 31.62
CA ASP A 16 -11.06 6.13 31.55
C ASP A 16 -11.07 7.66 31.35
N GLU A 17 -10.18 8.37 32.04
CA GLU A 17 -9.93 9.79 31.84
C GLU A 17 -9.45 10.09 30.41
N LEU A 18 -8.52 9.29 29.89
CA LEU A 18 -8.05 9.41 28.51
C LEU A 18 -9.17 9.12 27.50
N ALA A 19 -10.05 8.14 27.78
CA ALA A 19 -11.19 7.83 26.93
C ALA A 19 -12.21 8.98 26.90
N MET A 20 -12.53 9.56 28.06
CA MET A 20 -13.41 10.74 28.15
C MET A 20 -12.83 11.93 27.40
N ILE A 21 -11.53 12.20 27.54
CA ILE A 21 -10.86 13.29 26.81
C ILE A 21 -10.91 13.04 25.30
N LYS A 22 -10.65 11.80 24.86
CA LYS A 22 -10.74 11.42 23.44
C LYS A 22 -12.16 11.67 22.89
N GLU A 23 -13.19 11.27 23.61
CA GLU A 23 -14.58 11.50 23.22
C GLU A 23 -14.89 12.99 23.10
N ARG A 24 -14.52 13.78 24.13
CA ARG A 24 -14.72 15.24 24.11
C ARG A 24 -13.97 15.91 22.96
N ILE A 25 -12.73 15.51 22.68
CA ILE A 25 -11.97 16.02 21.53
C ILE A 25 -12.67 15.63 20.23
N GLY A 26 -13.15 14.40 20.12
CA GLY A 26 -13.88 13.90 18.94
C GLY A 26 -15.11 14.71 18.58
N MET A 27 -15.76 15.35 19.57
CA MET A 27 -16.91 16.23 19.36
C MET A 27 -16.53 17.66 18.91
N THR A 28 -15.25 18.02 18.91
CA THR A 28 -14.78 19.35 18.52
C THR A 28 -14.42 19.44 17.03
N VAL A 29 -14.34 20.66 16.50
CA VAL A 29 -13.75 20.92 15.17
C VAL A 29 -12.34 20.36 15.07
N LEU A 30 -11.54 20.45 16.14
CA LEU A 30 -10.19 19.89 16.17
C LEU A 30 -10.19 18.37 16.03
N GLY A 31 -11.11 17.67 16.69
CA GLY A 31 -11.26 16.21 16.55
C GLY A 31 -11.62 15.79 15.13
N LYS A 32 -12.51 16.54 14.48
CA LYS A 32 -12.86 16.33 13.08
C LYS A 32 -11.65 16.53 12.15
N MET A 33 -10.90 17.63 12.32
CA MET A 33 -9.70 17.89 11.53
C MET A 33 -8.64 16.79 11.72
N LEU A 34 -8.38 16.35 12.96
CA LEU A 34 -7.44 15.27 13.23
C LEU A 34 -7.89 13.94 12.60
N PHE A 35 -9.19 13.67 12.58
CA PHE A 35 -9.73 12.48 11.92
C PHE A 35 -9.57 12.55 10.39
N GLU A 36 -9.93 13.68 9.78
CA GLU A 36 -9.79 13.92 8.34
C GLU A 36 -8.32 13.81 7.89
N ASP A 37 -7.39 14.50 8.58
CA ASP A 37 -5.94 14.39 8.35
C ASP A 37 -5.45 12.94 8.48
N GLY A 38 -5.99 12.20 9.46
CA GLY A 38 -5.65 10.80 9.70
C GLY A 38 -6.12 9.89 8.56
N VAL A 39 -7.34 10.11 8.07
CA VAL A 39 -7.90 9.40 6.92
C VAL A 39 -7.12 9.70 5.65
N GLU A 40 -6.84 10.98 5.38
CA GLU A 40 -6.08 11.41 4.20
C GLU A 40 -4.69 10.75 4.17
N LYS A 41 -3.93 10.85 5.27
CA LYS A 41 -2.62 10.18 5.39
C LYS A 41 -2.70 8.66 5.30
N GLY A 42 -3.78 8.08 5.81
CA GLY A 42 -4.03 6.64 5.71
C GLY A 42 -4.25 6.20 4.26
N ILE A 43 -5.05 6.96 3.51
CA ILE A 43 -5.31 6.70 2.09
C ILE A 43 -4.02 6.89 1.27
N GLU A 44 -3.30 7.99 1.47
CA GLU A 44 -2.04 8.27 0.77
C GLU A 44 -1.04 7.12 0.93
N LYS A 45 -0.76 6.71 2.17
CA LYS A 45 0.13 5.57 2.46
C LYS A 45 -0.39 4.26 1.89
N GLY A 46 -1.71 4.04 1.94
CA GLY A 46 -2.34 2.84 1.39
C GLY A 46 -2.16 2.74 -0.12
N ILE A 47 -2.33 3.86 -0.83
CA ILE A 47 -2.14 3.95 -2.28
C ILE A 47 -0.66 3.75 -2.62
N GLU A 48 0.25 4.44 -1.93
CA GLU A 48 1.70 4.32 -2.15
C GLU A 48 2.15 2.85 -1.99
N GLN A 49 1.79 2.21 -0.88
CA GLN A 49 2.12 0.79 -0.63
C GLN A 49 1.45 -0.15 -1.65
N GLY A 50 0.23 0.15 -2.07
CA GLY A 50 -0.49 -0.63 -3.07
C GLY A 50 0.19 -0.57 -4.43
N ILE A 51 0.60 0.62 -4.87
CA ILE A 51 1.34 0.84 -6.12
C ILE A 51 2.69 0.15 -6.06
N GLU A 52 3.46 0.34 -4.98
CA GLU A 52 4.78 -0.29 -4.83
C GLU A 52 4.69 -1.82 -4.91
N LYS A 53 3.75 -2.43 -4.16
CA LYS A 53 3.52 -3.88 -4.21
C LYS A 53 3.08 -4.34 -5.59
N GLY A 54 2.18 -3.60 -6.24
CA GLY A 54 1.70 -3.91 -7.58
C GLY A 54 2.82 -3.87 -8.63
N VAL A 55 3.70 -2.87 -8.57
CA VAL A 55 4.87 -2.75 -9.45
C VAL A 55 5.84 -3.91 -9.22
N GLN A 56 6.18 -4.22 -7.96
CA GLN A 56 7.08 -5.32 -7.63
C GLN A 56 6.53 -6.68 -8.09
N GLN A 57 5.23 -6.93 -7.87
CA GLN A 57 4.57 -8.14 -8.36
C GLN A 57 4.56 -8.21 -9.89
N GLY A 58 4.26 -7.09 -10.57
CA GLY A 58 4.30 -7.00 -12.03
C GLY A 58 5.68 -7.30 -12.61
N LEU A 59 6.73 -6.72 -12.04
CA LEU A 59 8.12 -7.00 -12.41
C LEU A 59 8.49 -8.46 -12.18
N GLY A 60 8.09 -9.04 -11.04
CA GLY A 60 8.30 -10.45 -10.74
C GLY A 60 7.65 -11.39 -11.76
N ARG A 61 6.38 -11.12 -12.12
CA ARG A 61 5.66 -11.90 -13.14
C ARG A 61 6.32 -11.77 -14.51
N ALA A 62 6.65 -10.55 -14.95
CA ALA A 62 7.33 -10.32 -16.22
C ALA A 62 8.68 -11.03 -16.30
N ASN A 63 9.48 -10.98 -15.24
CA ASN A 63 10.78 -11.68 -15.17
C ASN A 63 10.60 -13.20 -15.23
N ALA A 64 9.64 -13.75 -14.49
CA ALA A 64 9.33 -15.18 -14.52
C ALA A 64 8.92 -15.63 -15.93
N LEU A 65 8.14 -14.80 -16.64
CA LEU A 65 7.75 -15.08 -18.02
C LEU A 65 8.96 -15.05 -18.96
N ASN A 66 9.80 -14.03 -18.84
CA ASN A 66 11.01 -13.90 -19.67
C ASN A 66 11.94 -15.12 -19.51
N VAL A 67 12.13 -15.61 -18.28
CA VAL A 67 12.93 -16.84 -18.04
C VAL A 67 12.31 -18.04 -18.74
N LYS A 68 11.01 -18.29 -18.55
CA LYS A 68 10.33 -19.44 -19.17
C LYS A 68 10.33 -19.39 -20.69
N LEU A 69 10.18 -18.20 -21.28
CA LEU A 69 10.26 -18.02 -22.73
C LEU A 69 11.69 -18.24 -23.25
N ALA A 70 12.70 -17.74 -22.52
CA ALA A 70 14.10 -17.94 -22.88
C ALA A 70 14.49 -19.43 -22.81
N ASP A 71 14.08 -20.14 -21.76
CA ASP A 71 14.30 -21.58 -21.61
C ASP A 71 13.62 -22.39 -22.73
N ALA A 72 12.48 -21.91 -23.22
CA ALA A 72 11.76 -22.50 -24.35
C ALA A 72 12.29 -22.06 -25.74
N GLY A 73 13.31 -21.20 -25.81
CA GLY A 73 13.84 -20.65 -27.06
C GLY A 73 12.89 -19.72 -27.81
N ARG A 74 11.86 -19.19 -27.14
CA ARG A 74 10.79 -18.37 -27.73
C ARG A 74 11.12 -16.87 -27.67
N ALA A 75 12.25 -16.48 -28.26
CA ALA A 75 12.75 -15.10 -28.20
C ALA A 75 11.80 -14.08 -28.85
N ASP A 76 11.14 -14.44 -29.97
CA ASP A 76 10.16 -13.56 -30.64
C ASP A 76 8.96 -13.24 -29.73
N ASP A 77 8.55 -14.19 -28.91
CA ASP A 77 7.43 -14.01 -27.98
C ASP A 77 7.78 -13.08 -26.83
N ILE A 78 9.05 -13.01 -26.42
CA ILE A 78 9.54 -12.01 -25.45
C ILE A 78 9.35 -10.61 -26.03
N ILE A 79 9.81 -10.39 -27.27
CA ILE A 79 9.73 -9.10 -27.95
C ILE A 79 8.26 -8.69 -28.13
N ARG A 80 7.42 -9.63 -28.57
CA ARG A 80 5.99 -9.38 -28.76
C ARG A 80 5.30 -9.08 -27.44
N ALA A 81 5.52 -9.87 -26.40
CA ALA A 81 4.92 -9.68 -25.08
C ALA A 81 5.34 -8.37 -24.40
N ALA A 82 6.52 -7.85 -24.71
CA ALA A 82 6.98 -6.55 -24.22
C ALA A 82 6.15 -5.37 -24.77
N SER A 83 5.50 -5.53 -25.93
CA SER A 83 4.71 -4.47 -26.58
C SER A 83 3.21 -4.77 -26.68
N ASP A 84 2.81 -6.04 -26.52
CA ASP A 84 1.42 -6.50 -26.58
C ASP A 84 1.02 -7.11 -25.23
N ARG A 85 0.29 -6.30 -24.44
CA ARG A 85 -0.20 -6.70 -23.12
C ARG A 85 -1.16 -7.89 -23.19
N THR A 86 -2.03 -7.94 -24.19
CA THR A 86 -3.01 -9.04 -24.31
C THR A 86 -2.29 -10.35 -24.57
N TYR A 87 -1.27 -10.31 -25.43
CA TYR A 87 -0.43 -11.47 -25.68
C TYR A 87 0.40 -11.87 -24.45
N GLN A 88 0.96 -10.91 -23.72
CA GLN A 88 1.64 -11.16 -22.44
C GLN A 88 0.72 -11.87 -21.43
N GLU A 89 -0.54 -11.43 -21.31
CA GLU A 89 -1.52 -12.07 -20.43
C GLU A 89 -1.89 -13.50 -20.86
N GLN A 90 -1.90 -13.79 -22.16
CA GLN A 90 -2.06 -15.15 -22.67
C GLN A 90 -0.88 -16.04 -22.28
N LEU A 91 0.34 -15.55 -22.43
CA LEU A 91 1.56 -16.28 -22.04
C LEU A 91 1.64 -16.48 -20.53
N PHE A 92 1.21 -15.51 -19.72
CA PHE A 92 1.08 -15.71 -18.27
C PHE A 92 0.18 -16.91 -17.95
N LYS A 93 -0.99 -17.02 -18.60
CA LYS A 93 -1.88 -18.18 -18.43
C LYS A 93 -1.24 -19.47 -18.92
N GLU A 94 -0.58 -19.45 -20.09
CA GLU A 94 0.10 -20.59 -20.68
C GLU A 94 1.15 -21.18 -19.74
N PHE A 95 1.95 -20.31 -19.13
CA PHE A 95 3.03 -20.70 -18.23
C PHE A 95 2.63 -20.73 -16.74
N GLY A 96 1.37 -20.47 -16.40
CA GLY A 96 0.87 -20.47 -15.02
C GLY A 96 1.51 -19.41 -14.10
N ILE A 97 1.62 -18.17 -14.58
CA ILE A 97 2.18 -16.98 -13.89
C ILE A 97 1.11 -15.95 -13.55
#